data_AF-A0A433F175-F1
#
_entry.id   AF-A0A433F175-F1
#
_cell.length_a   1.000
_cell.length_b   1.000
_cell.length_c   1.000
_cell.angle_alpha   90.00
_cell.angle_beta   90.00
_cell.angle_gamma   90.00
#
_symmetry.space_group_name_H-M   'P 1'
#
loop_
_entity.id
_entity.type
_entity.pdbx_description
1 polymer ?
#
loop_
_entity_poly.entity_id
_entity_poly.type
_entity_poly.pdbx_seq_one_letter_code
_entity_poly.pdbx_strand_id
1 'polypeptide(L)'
;MITESFSKAFKDTGRMISHAPWAHLVYFDEWALSTPDAEPVINEMLVWAEANNMTHTARVYKDNALKTYQLDRMIDLQKQKGSTRHFETASDGFDWLAEHGFNAETARVSE
;
A
#
# COMPACT_ATOMS: atom_id res chain seq x y z
N MET A 1 -18.42 5.78 -2.51
CA MET A 1 -18.62 5.87 -1.05
C MET A 1 -17.62 5.00 -0.28
N ILE A 2 -17.48 3.70 -0.55
CA ILE A 2 -16.52 2.84 0.17
C ILE A 2 -15.05 3.24 -0.10
N THR A 3 -14.65 3.41 -1.36
CA THR A 3 -13.28 3.81 -1.74
C THR A 3 -12.87 5.16 -1.16
N GLU A 4 -13.79 6.13 -1.16
CA GLU A 4 -13.59 7.48 -0.59
C GLU A 4 -13.42 7.42 0.93
N SER A 5 -14.28 6.67 1.63
CA SER A 5 -14.17 6.47 3.07
C SER A 5 -12.86 5.77 3.45
N PHE A 6 -12.45 4.76 2.67
CA PHE A 6 -11.17 4.09 2.85
C PHE A 6 -10.01 5.06 2.64
N SER A 7 -10.00 5.82 1.55
CA SER A 7 -8.98 6.85 1.27
C SER A 7 -8.90 7.86 2.40
N LYS A 8 -10.03 8.32 2.94
CA LYS A 8 -10.07 9.21 4.08
C LYS A 8 -9.45 8.60 5.34
N ALA A 9 -9.85 7.38 5.71
CA ALA A 9 -9.33 6.69 6.89
C ALA A 9 -7.82 6.41 6.78
N PHE A 10 -7.36 6.04 5.59
CA PHE A 10 -5.95 5.86 5.27
C PHE A 10 -5.16 7.15 5.51
N LYS A 11 -5.63 8.28 4.95
CA LYS A 11 -4.97 9.58 5.12
C LYS A 11 -5.00 10.06 6.57
N ASP A 12 -6.12 9.89 7.27
CA ASP A 12 -6.23 10.27 8.67
C ASP A 12 -5.22 9.50 9.54
N THR A 13 -5.02 8.21 9.26
CA THR A 13 -3.98 7.40 9.91
C THR A 13 -2.57 7.87 9.53
N GLY A 14 -2.32 8.08 8.24
CA GLY A 14 -1.02 8.54 7.75
C GLY A 14 -0.60 9.89 8.34
N ARG A 15 -1.54 10.84 8.53
CA ARG A 15 -1.26 12.16 9.13
C ARG A 15 -0.72 12.07 10.55
N MET A 16 -1.12 11.04 11.32
CA MET A 16 -0.62 10.87 12.68
C MET A 16 0.86 10.47 12.71
N ILE A 17 1.36 9.86 11.64
CA ILE A 17 2.71 9.29 11.55
C ILE A 17 3.61 9.97 10.50
N SER A 18 3.07 10.91 9.73
CA SER A 18 3.75 11.55 8.60
C SER A 18 4.89 12.52 8.99
N HIS A 19 5.13 12.73 10.29
CA HIS A 19 6.24 13.54 10.78
C HIS A 19 7.62 12.86 10.60
N ALA A 20 7.64 11.57 10.30
CA ALA A 20 8.83 10.80 9.93
C ALA A 20 8.53 9.92 8.71
N PRO A 21 9.55 9.36 8.03
CA PRO A 21 9.33 8.33 7.03
C PRO A 21 8.51 7.19 7.61
N TRP A 22 7.51 6.74 6.85
CA TRP A 22 6.68 5.60 7.22
C TRP A 22 6.48 4.66 6.02
N ALA A 23 5.98 3.48 6.33
CA ALA A 23 5.72 2.44 5.36
C ALA A 23 4.36 1.81 5.65
N HIS A 24 3.81 1.11 4.66
CA HIS A 24 2.67 0.24 4.89
C HIS A 24 2.90 -1.19 4.40
N LEU A 25 2.12 -2.09 4.97
CA LEU A 25 1.90 -3.43 4.46
C LEU A 25 0.42 -3.54 4.12
N VAL A 26 0.11 -4.01 2.91
CA VAL A 26 -1.25 -4.09 2.38
C VAL A 26 -1.54 -5.47 1.82
N TYR A 27 -2.68 -6.04 2.21
CA TYR A 27 -3.16 -7.32 1.71
C TYR A 27 -4.03 -7.11 0.47
N PHE A 28 -3.73 -7.82 -0.61
CA PHE A 28 -4.52 -7.83 -1.84
C PHE A 28 -5.22 -9.17 -2.08
N ASP A 29 -5.21 -10.11 -1.13
CA ASP A 29 -5.87 -11.42 -1.28
C ASP A 29 -7.36 -11.28 -1.59
N GLU A 30 -8.06 -10.38 -0.87
CA GLU A 30 -9.48 -10.08 -1.08
C GLU A 30 -9.73 -8.92 -2.06
N TRP A 31 -8.70 -8.44 -2.76
CA TRP A 31 -8.86 -7.41 -3.78
C TRP A 31 -9.63 -7.97 -4.97
N ALA A 32 -10.96 -7.82 -4.93
CA ALA A 32 -11.79 -7.93 -6.10
C ALA A 32 -11.49 -6.72 -6.99
N LEU A 33 -11.15 -6.99 -8.26
CA LEU A 33 -10.87 -6.04 -9.33
C LEU A 33 -11.60 -4.70 -9.08
N SER A 34 -10.86 -3.69 -8.63
CA SER A 34 -11.45 -2.37 -8.39
C SER A 34 -12.12 -1.88 -9.66
N THR A 35 -13.32 -1.31 -9.55
CA THR A 35 -13.98 -0.69 -10.69
C THR A 35 -13.10 0.45 -11.22
N PRO A 36 -13.15 0.77 -12.53
CA PRO A 36 -12.40 1.89 -13.09
C PRO A 36 -12.60 3.21 -12.30
N ASP A 37 -13.79 3.40 -11.72
CA ASP A 37 -14.14 4.58 -10.92
C ASP A 37 -13.37 4.68 -9.59
N ALA A 38 -12.81 3.58 -9.08
CA ALA A 38 -11.99 3.58 -7.87
C ALA A 38 -10.53 3.97 -8.14
N GLU A 39 -10.04 3.79 -9.38
CA GLU A 39 -8.63 4.07 -9.74
C GLU A 39 -8.23 5.53 -9.46
N PRO A 40 -9.02 6.57 -9.80
CA PRO A 40 -8.67 7.96 -9.51
C PRO A 40 -8.51 8.25 -8.02
N VAL A 41 -9.38 7.69 -7.18
CA VAL A 41 -9.36 7.88 -5.72
C VAL A 41 -8.14 7.20 -5.09
N ILE A 42 -7.82 5.99 -5.56
CA ILE A 42 -6.64 5.24 -5.11
C ILE A 42 -5.36 5.97 -5.53
N ASN A 43 -5.31 6.46 -6.77
CA ASN A 43 -4.14 7.20 -7.26
C ASN A 43 -3.91 8.49 -6.49
N GLU A 44 -4.96 9.25 -6.21
CA GLU A 44 -4.87 10.46 -5.40
C GLU A 44 -4.43 10.15 -3.95
N MET A 45 -4.93 9.05 -3.38
CA MET A 45 -4.49 8.56 -2.07
C MET A 45 -3.00 8.21 -2.04
N LEU A 46 -2.48 7.51 -3.05
CA LEU A 46 -1.08 7.12 -3.15
C LEU A 46 -0.16 8.33 -3.36
N VAL A 47 -0.56 9.27 -4.23
CA VAL A 47 0.17 10.55 -4.42
C VAL A 47 0.23 11.35 -3.13
N TRP A 48 -0.89 11.41 -2.39
CA TRP A 48 -0.91 12.03 -1.07
C TRP A 48 0.06 11.33 -0.11
N ALA A 49 0.09 10.00 -0.10
CA ALA A 49 0.94 9.23 0.81
C ALA A 49 2.42 9.52 0.58
N GLU A 50 2.87 9.51 -0.67
CA GLU A 50 4.25 9.87 -1.06
C GLU A 50 4.60 11.30 -0.61
N ALA A 51 3.71 12.26 -0.85
CA ALA A 51 3.90 13.65 -0.44
C ALA A 51 3.92 13.83 1.09
N ASN A 52 3.49 12.82 1.86
CA ASN A 52 3.43 12.81 3.31
C ASN A 52 4.39 11.79 3.93
N ASN A 53 5.54 11.54 3.29
CA ASN A 53 6.63 10.69 3.79
C ASN A 53 6.36 9.17 3.82
N MET A 54 5.36 8.68 3.08
CA MET A 54 5.29 7.24 2.82
C MET A 54 6.40 6.87 1.85
N THR A 55 7.30 5.99 2.27
CA THR A 55 8.49 5.64 1.49
C THR A 55 8.52 4.18 1.08
N HIS A 56 7.79 3.28 1.75
CA HIS A 56 7.80 1.86 1.44
C HIS A 56 6.42 1.21 1.47
N THR A 57 6.20 0.26 0.56
CA THR A 57 4.97 -0.52 0.43
C THR A 57 5.30 -2.01 0.27
N ALA A 58 4.90 -2.81 1.24
CA ALA A 58 4.87 -4.27 1.12
C ALA A 58 3.47 -4.72 0.67
N ARG A 59 3.37 -5.38 -0.50
CA ARG A 59 2.11 -5.90 -1.06
C ARG A 59 2.03 -7.41 -0.83
N VAL A 60 1.07 -7.86 -0.06
CA VAL A 60 0.89 -9.28 0.28
C VAL A 60 -0.27 -9.86 -0.51
N TYR A 61 0.00 -10.85 -1.36
CA TYR A 61 -1.03 -11.65 -2.03
C TYR A 61 -0.44 -12.95 -2.58
N LYS A 62 -1.27 -13.96 -2.87
CA LYS A 62 -0.80 -15.13 -3.64
C LYS A 62 -0.43 -14.74 -5.06
N ASP A 63 0.73 -15.21 -5.54
CA ASP A 63 1.23 -14.88 -6.87
C ASP A 63 0.17 -15.12 -7.95
N ASN A 64 -0.06 -14.09 -8.75
CA ASN A 64 -1.07 -14.05 -9.79
C ASN A 64 -0.68 -12.98 -10.82
N ALA A 65 -0.27 -13.43 -12.00
CA ALA A 65 0.23 -12.56 -13.06
C ALA A 65 -0.76 -11.48 -13.49
N LEU A 66 -2.08 -11.75 -13.48
CA LEU A 66 -3.10 -10.76 -13.83
C LEU A 66 -3.22 -9.68 -12.75
N LYS A 67 -3.19 -10.09 -11.47
CA LYS A 67 -3.23 -9.17 -10.33
C LYS A 67 -1.99 -8.28 -10.30
N THR A 68 -0.80 -8.87 -10.49
CA THR A 68 0.46 -8.13 -10.62
C THR A 68 0.39 -7.12 -11.75
N TYR A 69 -0.01 -7.54 -12.96
CA TYR A 69 -0.17 -6.63 -14.09
C TYR A 69 -1.15 -5.49 -13.81
N GLN A 70 -2.29 -5.76 -13.17
CA GLN A 70 -3.27 -4.72 -12.87
C GLN A 70 -2.75 -3.72 -11.83
N LEU A 71 -2.14 -4.21 -10.73
CA LEU A 71 -1.57 -3.35 -9.70
C LEU A 71 -0.43 -2.49 -10.25
N ASP A 72 0.38 -3.08 -11.12
CA ASP A 72 1.51 -2.42 -11.78
C ASP A 72 1.06 -1.39 -12.82
N ARG A 73 -0.14 -1.56 -13.40
CA ARG A 73 -0.76 -0.58 -14.29
C ARG A 73 -1.39 0.58 -13.51
N MET A 74 -2.04 0.28 -12.38
CA MET A 74 -2.70 1.30 -11.55
C MET A 74 -1.68 2.19 -10.85
N ILE A 75 -0.65 1.57 -10.29
CA ILE A 75 0.42 2.24 -9.57
C ILE A 75 1.51 2.47 -10.60
N ASP A 76 1.71 3.71 -11.05
CA ASP A 76 2.70 4.07 -12.07
C ASP A 76 4.13 3.71 -11.57
N LEU A 77 4.49 2.43 -11.70
CA LEU A 77 5.64 1.80 -11.06
C LEU A 77 6.96 2.44 -11.48
N GLN A 78 6.98 3.16 -12.60
CA GLN A 78 8.17 3.88 -13.03
C GLN A 78 8.62 4.94 -12.02
N LYS A 79 7.72 5.47 -11.18
CA LYS A 79 8.06 6.44 -10.12
C LYS A 79 8.41 5.80 -8.78
N GLN A 80 7.98 4.56 -8.52
CA GLN A 80 8.15 3.86 -7.24
C GLN A 80 9.12 2.65 -7.31
N LYS A 81 9.94 2.54 -8.34
CA LYS A 81 10.91 1.44 -8.50
C LYS A 81 11.94 1.48 -7.36
N GLY A 82 11.70 0.69 -6.31
CA GLY A 82 12.57 0.53 -5.14
C GLY A 82 11.84 0.63 -3.81
N SER A 83 10.75 1.39 -3.74
CA SER A 83 9.93 1.56 -2.54
C SER A 83 8.81 0.54 -2.40
N THR A 84 8.49 -0.20 -3.46
CA THR A 84 7.35 -1.12 -3.45
C THR A 84 7.77 -2.53 -3.83
N ARG A 85 7.37 -3.52 -3.01
CA ARG A 85 7.70 -4.94 -3.22
C ARG A 85 6.53 -5.87 -2.91
N HIS A 86 6.42 -6.93 -3.69
CA HIS A 86 5.43 -7.99 -3.52
C HIS A 86 5.98 -9.16 -2.69
N PHE A 87 5.12 -9.74 -1.85
CA PHE A 87 5.37 -10.93 -1.04
C PHE A 87 4.14 -11.85 -1.04
N GLU A 88 4.35 -13.14 -0.87
CA GLU A 88 3.25 -14.11 -0.69
C GLU A 88 2.77 -14.20 0.76
N THR A 89 3.62 -13.83 1.72
CA THR A 89 3.29 -13.85 3.15
C THR A 89 3.51 -12.48 3.80
N ALA A 90 2.75 -12.20 4.85
CA ALA A 90 2.95 -11.00 5.65
C ALA A 90 4.27 -11.03 6.42
N SER A 91 4.74 -12.21 6.83
CA SER A 91 6.02 -12.38 7.54
C SER A 91 7.16 -11.83 6.70
N ASP A 92 7.27 -12.27 5.44
CA ASP A 92 8.34 -11.81 4.54
C ASP A 92 8.23 -10.30 4.27
N GLY A 93 6.99 -9.79 4.21
CA GLY A 93 6.74 -8.35 4.07
C GLY A 93 7.21 -7.54 5.27
N PHE A 94 6.96 -8.03 6.50
CA PHE A 94 7.45 -7.39 7.71
C PHE A 94 8.97 -7.47 7.85
N ASP A 95 9.56 -8.62 7.53
CA ASP A 95 11.02 -8.80 7.56
C ASP A 95 11.71 -7.78 6.62
N TRP A 96 11.19 -7.64 5.40
CA TRP A 96 11.70 -6.65 4.46
C TRP A 96 11.51 -5.21 4.95
N LEU A 97 10.36 -4.88 5.54
CA LEU A 97 10.14 -3.55 6.12
C LEU A 97 11.11 -3.26 7.28
N ALA A 98 11.39 -4.26 8.11
CA ALA A 98 12.36 -4.15 9.21
C ALA A 98 13.79 -3.92 8.70
N GLU A 99 14.20 -4.59 7.61
CA GLU A 99 15.49 -4.33 6.92
C GLU A 99 15.63 -2.86 6.47
N HIS A 100 14.50 -2.18 6.22
CA HIS A 100 14.44 -0.77 5.80
C HIS A 100 14.15 0.20 6.96
N GLY A 101 14.20 -0.28 8.21
CA GLY A 101 14.05 0.54 9.41
C GLY A 101 12.60 0.69 9.93
N PHE A 102 11.64 -0.04 9.37
CA PHE A 102 10.24 -0.04 9.81
C PHE A 102 9.94 -1.28 10.65
N ASN A 103 10.08 -1.16 11.96
CA ASN A 103 9.79 -2.26 12.90
C ASN A 103 8.30 -2.26 13.27
N ALA A 104 7.57 -3.28 12.85
CA ALA A 104 6.19 -3.53 13.26
C ALA A 104 5.96 -5.03 13.39
N GLU A 105 5.29 -5.45 14.47
CA GLU A 105 5.02 -6.87 14.73
C GLU A 105 3.66 -7.32 14.19
N THR A 106 2.74 -6.38 13.95
CA THR A 106 1.39 -6.68 13.46
C THR A 106 0.86 -5.58 12.56
N ALA A 107 0.08 -5.95 11.55
CA ALA A 107 -0.67 -5.00 10.75
C ALA A 107 -1.85 -4.50 11.61
N ARG A 108 -2.00 -3.18 11.77
CA ARG A 108 -3.25 -2.64 12.30
C ARG A 108 -4.34 -2.83 11.25
N VAL A 109 -5.14 -3.87 11.42
CA VAL A 109 -6.39 -4.02 10.66
C VAL A 109 -7.34 -2.97 11.23
N SER A 110 -7.78 -2.04 10.39
CA SER A 110 -8.85 -1.11 10.79
C SER A 110 -10.15 -1.94 10.86
N GLU A 111 -10.72 -2.06 12.05
CA GLU A 111 -12.06 -2.66 12.27
C GLU A 111 -13.17 -1.81 11.62
#